data_AF-A0AAN8D8D1-F1
#
_entry.id   AF-A0AAN8D8D1-F1
#
_cell.length_a   1.000
_cell.length_b   1.000
_cell.length_c   1.000
_cell.angle_alpha   90.00
_cell.angle_beta   90.00
_cell.angle_gamma   90.00
#
_symmetry.space_group_name_H-M   'P 1'
#
loop_
_entity.id
_entity.type
_entity.pdbx_description
1 polymer ?
#
loop_
_entity_poly.entity_id
_entity_poly.type
_entity_poly.pdbx_seq_one_letter_code
_entity_poly.pdbx_strand_id
1 'polypeptide(L)'
;MSSLLRCISSSSVALLHKGVRQRIPRSRHFRTYPVLRDQEASRGVLYKDLVVGVPKETLQNERRVALSPAGVEALVKQGFNVQVESGAGEESKFSDQHYRDAGATITDVNGALGSDLVLKVRAPSLTEADLLKPNSTLVSFIYPAQNPELMMKLSERQSNVLAMDQVPRVTIAQGYDALSSMANIAGYKAVVLASNHFGRFFTGQITAAGKVPPR
;
A
#
# COMPACT_ATOMS: atom_id res chain seq x y z
N MET A 1 -21.94 0.39 -25.79
CA MET A 1 -22.33 1.72 -26.29
C MET A 1 -21.35 2.76 -25.75
N SER A 2 -20.45 3.26 -26.60
CA SER A 2 -19.37 4.17 -26.20
C SER A 2 -19.91 5.59 -26.05
N SER A 3 -19.80 6.18 -24.86
CA SER A 3 -20.14 7.59 -24.62
C SER A 3 -19.06 8.47 -25.24
N LEU A 4 -19.41 9.24 -26.29
CA LEU A 4 -18.56 10.25 -26.90
C LEU A 4 -18.75 11.57 -26.14
N LEU A 5 -17.84 11.89 -25.22
CA LEU A 5 -17.77 13.22 -24.62
C LEU A 5 -17.15 14.20 -25.62
N ARG A 6 -17.94 15.20 -26.05
CA ARG A 6 -17.51 16.26 -26.98
C ARG A 6 -16.99 17.46 -26.20
N CYS A 7 -15.69 17.70 -26.22
CA CYS A 7 -15.12 18.99 -25.83
C CYS A 7 -15.22 19.97 -27.01
N ILE A 8 -15.76 21.17 -26.77
CA ILE A 8 -15.90 22.23 -27.78
C ILE A 8 -14.78 23.24 -27.55
N SER A 9 -13.80 23.31 -28.45
CA SER A 9 -12.84 24.43 -28.49
C SER A 9 -13.14 25.31 -29.70
N SER A 10 -13.49 26.57 -29.49
CA SER A 10 -13.61 27.57 -30.56
C SER A 10 -12.43 28.54 -30.51
N SER A 11 -11.48 28.41 -31.43
CA SER A 11 -10.44 29.43 -31.63
C SER A 11 -10.99 30.53 -32.55
N SER A 12 -11.15 31.75 -32.02
CA SER A 12 -11.47 32.93 -32.84
C SER A 12 -10.18 33.71 -33.12
N VAL A 13 -9.75 33.76 -34.38
CA VAL A 13 -8.78 34.76 -34.84
C VAL A 13 -9.58 35.87 -35.50
N ALA A 14 -9.51 37.08 -34.95
CA ALA A 14 -10.11 38.27 -35.55
C ALA A 14 -9.00 39.09 -36.23
N LEU A 15 -8.92 39.02 -37.56
CA LEU A 15 -8.12 39.94 -38.36
C LEU A 15 -8.98 41.17 -38.67
N LEU A 16 -8.63 42.31 -38.07
CA LEU A 16 -9.25 43.61 -38.32
C LEU A 16 -8.59 44.24 -39.54
N HIS A 17 -9.32 44.36 -40.66
CA HIS A 17 -8.94 45.25 -41.75
C HIS A 17 -10.18 45.95 -42.33
N LYS A 18 -10.17 47.29 -42.24
CA LYS A 18 -11.05 48.25 -42.93
C LYS A 18 -12.57 47.99 -42.85
N GLY A 19 -13.17 48.33 -41.70
CA GLY A 19 -14.46 49.05 -41.65
C GLY A 19 -15.73 48.43 -42.25
N VAL A 20 -15.71 47.18 -42.74
CA VAL A 20 -16.90 46.51 -43.30
C VAL A 20 -17.12 45.18 -42.57
N ARG A 21 -18.25 45.08 -41.86
CA ARG A 21 -18.62 43.88 -41.09
C ARG A 21 -19.21 42.83 -42.02
N GLN A 22 -18.38 42.08 -42.75
CA GLN A 22 -18.85 40.94 -43.54
C GLN A 22 -19.13 39.74 -42.61
N ARG A 23 -20.36 39.23 -42.61
CA ARG A 23 -20.70 37.94 -41.98
C ARG A 23 -20.16 36.80 -42.86
N ILE A 24 -18.92 36.40 -42.64
CA ILE A 24 -18.38 35.17 -43.25
C ILE A 24 -19.06 33.98 -42.55
N PRO A 25 -19.70 33.04 -43.28
CA PRO A 25 -20.23 31.83 -42.68
C PRO A 25 -19.07 31.03 -42.08
N ARG A 26 -19.00 30.98 -40.75
CA ARG A 26 -17.98 30.20 -40.04
C ARG A 26 -18.21 28.72 -40.27
N SER A 27 -17.41 28.10 -41.13
CA SER A 27 -17.28 26.64 -41.18
C SER A 27 -16.80 26.13 -39.82
N ARG A 28 -17.71 25.51 -39.06
CA ARG A 28 -17.35 24.77 -37.86
C ARG A 28 -16.72 23.45 -38.28
N HIS A 29 -15.39 23.40 -38.28
CA HIS A 29 -14.67 22.15 -38.47
C HIS A 29 -14.75 21.34 -37.18
N PHE A 30 -15.54 20.27 -37.18
CA PHE A 30 -15.54 19.30 -36.10
C PHE A 30 -14.31 18.41 -36.25
N ARG A 31 -13.24 18.71 -35.51
CA ARG A 31 -12.15 17.75 -35.30
C ARG A 31 -12.54 16.82 -34.16
N THR A 32 -12.88 15.58 -34.47
CA THR A 32 -12.86 14.49 -33.49
C THR A 32 -11.40 14.11 -33.26
N TYR A 33 -10.85 14.49 -32.12
CA TYR A 33 -9.60 13.85 -31.68
C TYR A 33 -9.98 12.43 -31.24
N PRO A 34 -9.34 11.38 -31.79
CA PRO A 34 -9.41 10.08 -31.17
C PRO A 34 -8.86 10.26 -29.75
N VAL A 35 -9.72 10.09 -28.74
CA VAL A 35 -9.26 9.92 -27.36
C VAL A 35 -8.24 8.80 -27.42
N LEU A 36 -7.03 9.07 -26.92
CA LEU A 36 -5.88 8.16 -26.79
C LEU A 36 -6.34 6.73 -26.47
N ARG A 37 -6.66 5.95 -27.50
CA ARG A 37 -7.04 4.53 -27.40
C ARG A 37 -5.98 3.61 -27.96
N ASP A 38 -4.83 4.19 -28.30
CA ASP A 38 -3.57 3.55 -28.65
C ASP A 38 -2.51 3.90 -27.59
N GLN A 39 -2.86 3.78 -26.31
CA GLN A 39 -1.85 3.23 -25.42
C GLN A 39 -1.98 1.73 -25.59
N GLU A 40 -0.97 1.10 -26.22
CA GLU A 40 -0.81 -0.35 -26.18
C GLU A 40 -1.11 -0.77 -24.74
N ALA A 41 -2.24 -1.42 -24.54
CA ALA A 41 -2.58 -1.94 -23.23
C ALA A 41 -1.50 -2.98 -22.94
N SER A 42 -0.47 -2.58 -22.19
CA SER A 42 0.55 -3.49 -21.69
C SER A 42 -0.21 -4.64 -21.08
N ARG A 43 -0.14 -5.81 -21.72
CA ARG A 43 -0.85 -6.99 -21.25
C ARG A 43 -0.41 -7.19 -19.80
N GLY A 44 -1.34 -7.06 -18.86
CA GLY A 44 -1.04 -7.27 -17.45
C GLY A 44 -0.39 -8.64 -17.28
N VAL A 45 0.62 -8.71 -16.42
CA VAL A 45 1.25 -10.00 -16.07
C VAL A 45 0.22 -10.84 -15.35
N LEU A 46 0.16 -12.14 -15.65
CA LEU A 46 -0.78 -13.05 -15.00
C LEU A 46 -0.37 -13.25 -13.53
N TYR A 47 -1.34 -13.40 -12.64
CA TYR A 47 -1.07 -13.60 -11.21
C TYR A 47 -0.20 -14.83 -10.93
N LYS A 48 -0.33 -15.89 -11.73
CA LYS A 48 0.44 -17.14 -11.61
C LYS A 48 1.93 -16.98 -11.88
N ASP A 49 2.29 -15.94 -12.65
CA ASP A 49 3.68 -15.65 -13.01
C ASP A 49 4.33 -14.70 -12.01
N LEU A 50 3.56 -14.15 -11.05
CA LEU A 50 4.03 -13.23 -10.02
C LEU A 50 4.27 -13.95 -8.69
N VAL A 51 5.39 -13.63 -8.08
CA VAL A 51 5.75 -14.10 -6.75
C VAL A 51 5.64 -12.97 -5.74
N VAL A 52 4.93 -13.23 -4.65
CA VAL A 52 4.79 -12.34 -3.48
C VAL A 52 5.70 -12.84 -2.36
N GLY A 53 6.68 -12.02 -1.99
CA GLY A 53 7.65 -12.30 -0.94
C GLY A 53 7.31 -11.60 0.37
N VAL A 54 7.41 -12.33 1.48
CA VAL A 54 7.21 -11.82 2.84
C VAL A 54 8.48 -12.09 3.66
N PRO A 55 9.45 -11.16 3.66
CA PRO A 55 10.66 -11.29 4.46
C PRO A 55 10.38 -11.02 5.94
N LYS A 56 11.29 -11.48 6.80
CA LYS A 56 11.30 -11.19 8.22
C LYS A 56 11.64 -9.73 8.47
N GLU A 57 11.08 -9.16 9.52
CA GLU A 57 11.45 -7.82 9.98
C GLU A 57 12.77 -7.88 10.75
N THR A 58 13.74 -7.05 10.36
CA THR A 58 15.10 -7.03 10.92
C THR A 58 15.27 -5.99 12.02
N LEU A 59 14.31 -5.08 12.16
CA LEU A 59 14.39 -4.02 13.16
C LEU A 59 14.25 -4.59 14.57
N GLN A 60 15.06 -4.08 15.50
CA GLN A 60 15.01 -4.47 16.89
C GLN A 60 13.59 -4.30 17.49
N ASN A 61 13.12 -5.36 18.15
CA ASN A 61 11.80 -5.44 18.79
C ASN A 61 10.61 -5.31 17.84
N GLU A 62 10.79 -5.39 16.52
CA GLU A 62 9.67 -5.53 15.60
C GLU A 62 9.14 -6.96 15.66
N ARG A 63 7.87 -7.09 16.05
CA ARG A 63 7.22 -8.40 16.25
C ARG A 63 6.14 -8.69 15.22
N ARG A 64 5.78 -7.70 14.41
CA ARG A 64 4.75 -7.83 13.38
C ARG A 64 5.33 -8.50 12.14
N VAL A 65 4.44 -9.08 11.35
CA VAL A 65 4.73 -9.63 10.02
C VAL A 65 3.78 -8.98 9.01
N ALA A 66 4.24 -8.77 7.77
CA ALA A 66 3.46 -8.06 6.76
C ALA A 66 2.21 -8.81 6.30
N LEU A 67 2.26 -10.16 6.35
CA LEU A 67 1.17 -11.02 5.91
C LEU A 67 0.91 -12.13 6.94
N SER A 68 -0.33 -12.27 7.36
CA SER A 68 -0.79 -13.39 8.19
C SER A 68 -1.12 -14.61 7.33
N PRO A 69 -1.22 -15.83 7.90
CA PRO A 69 -1.66 -17.02 7.15
C PRO A 69 -2.99 -16.84 6.43
N ALA A 70 -3.96 -16.14 7.05
CA ALA A 70 -5.24 -15.81 6.39
C ALA A 70 -5.06 -14.88 5.18
N GLY A 71 -4.09 -13.97 5.23
CA GLY A 71 -3.73 -13.13 4.08
C GLY A 71 -3.06 -13.91 2.96
N VAL A 72 -2.25 -14.92 3.30
CA VAL A 72 -1.65 -15.86 2.34
C VAL A 72 -2.74 -16.61 1.58
N GLU A 73 -3.71 -17.21 2.30
CA GLU A 73 -4.82 -17.93 1.68
C GLU A 73 -5.58 -17.05 0.68
N ALA A 74 -5.81 -15.77 1.02
CA ALA A 74 -6.49 -14.83 0.14
C ALA A 74 -5.70 -14.53 -1.15
N LEU A 75 -4.38 -14.36 -1.06
CA LEU A 75 -3.51 -14.13 -2.22
C LEU A 75 -3.36 -15.38 -3.09
N VAL A 76 -3.20 -16.55 -2.48
CA VAL A 76 -3.15 -17.84 -3.18
C VAL A 76 -4.46 -18.09 -3.92
N LYS A 77 -5.61 -17.77 -3.30
CA LYS A 77 -6.93 -17.85 -3.95
C LYS A 77 -7.08 -16.92 -5.15
N GLN A 78 -6.42 -15.75 -5.13
CA GLN A 78 -6.36 -14.86 -6.30
C GLN A 78 -5.44 -15.38 -7.40
N GLY A 79 -4.55 -16.32 -7.08
CA GLY A 79 -3.65 -17.00 -8.02
C GLY A 79 -2.19 -16.57 -7.94
N PHE A 80 -1.79 -15.83 -6.90
CA PHE A 80 -0.39 -15.48 -6.66
C PHE A 80 0.37 -16.63 -6.02
N ASN A 81 1.67 -16.73 -6.30
CA ASN A 81 2.58 -17.59 -5.56
C ASN A 81 3.14 -16.81 -4.37
N VAL A 82 2.97 -17.31 -3.14
CA VAL A 82 3.45 -16.63 -1.94
C VAL A 82 4.68 -17.34 -1.38
N GLN A 83 5.75 -16.59 -1.16
CA GLN A 83 6.97 -17.03 -0.50
C GLN A 83 7.14 -16.27 0.82
N VAL A 84 7.43 -17.01 1.89
CA VAL A 84 7.60 -16.44 3.24
C VAL A 84 8.97 -16.85 3.74
N GLU A 85 9.73 -15.91 4.28
CA GLU A 85 11.01 -16.22 4.93
C GLU A 85 10.78 -17.07 6.18
N SER A 86 11.61 -18.10 6.38
CA SER A 86 11.54 -18.94 7.59
C SER A 86 11.66 -18.10 8.87
N GLY A 87 10.72 -18.31 9.79
CA GLY A 87 10.69 -17.61 11.06
C GLY A 87 10.22 -16.15 10.98
N ALA A 88 9.65 -15.69 9.85
CA ALA A 88 9.13 -14.33 9.71
C ALA A 88 7.94 -14.04 10.65
N GLY A 89 7.11 -15.05 10.92
CA GLY A 89 5.90 -14.91 11.74
C GLY A 89 6.04 -15.30 13.21
N GLU A 90 7.20 -15.79 13.66
CA GLU A 90 7.37 -16.39 15.01
C GLU A 90 6.99 -15.43 16.14
N GLU A 91 7.46 -14.18 16.05
CA GLU A 91 7.16 -13.12 17.02
C GLU A 91 5.69 -12.71 17.01
N SER A 92 5.02 -12.87 15.85
CA SER A 92 3.57 -12.69 15.67
C SER A 92 2.75 -13.93 16.05
N LYS A 93 3.38 -14.98 16.59
CA LYS A 93 2.75 -16.27 16.95
C LYS A 93 2.20 -17.06 15.75
N PHE A 94 2.78 -16.87 14.57
CA PHE A 94 2.54 -17.71 13.40
C PHE A 94 3.76 -18.58 13.13
N SER A 95 3.58 -19.90 13.15
CA SER A 95 4.64 -20.85 12.81
C SER A 95 4.80 -20.96 11.29
N ASP A 96 5.98 -21.39 10.84
CA ASP A 96 6.21 -21.72 9.42
C ASP A 96 5.21 -22.76 8.91
N GLN A 97 4.73 -23.66 9.77
CA GLN A 97 3.72 -24.65 9.39
C GLN A 97 2.38 -24.00 9.03
N HIS A 98 1.94 -22.98 9.78
CA HIS A 98 0.71 -22.26 9.43
C HIS A 98 0.79 -21.61 8.04
N TYR A 99 1.98 -21.13 7.64
CA TYR A 99 2.19 -20.58 6.31
C TYR A 99 2.17 -21.66 5.22
N ARG A 100 2.77 -22.83 5.46
CA ARG A 100 2.70 -23.97 4.54
C ARG A 100 1.27 -24.47 4.35
N ASP A 101 0.52 -24.58 5.45
CA ASP A 101 -0.87 -25.02 5.42
C ASP A 101 -1.77 -24.03 4.65
N ALA A 102 -1.44 -22.73 4.72
CA ALA A 102 -2.09 -21.67 3.94
C ALA A 102 -1.68 -21.64 2.44
N GLY A 103 -0.73 -22.48 2.02
CA GLY A 103 -0.28 -22.58 0.62
C GLY A 103 0.92 -21.72 0.25
N ALA A 104 1.63 -21.13 1.23
CA ALA A 104 2.91 -20.46 0.97
C ALA A 104 4.08 -21.44 0.93
N THR A 105 5.12 -21.07 0.18
CA THR A 105 6.42 -21.75 0.20
C THR A 105 7.35 -21.05 1.18
N ILE A 106 8.02 -21.81 2.05
CA ILE A 106 9.04 -21.25 2.95
C ILE A 106 10.37 -21.12 2.21
N THR A 107 11.01 -19.96 2.32
CA THR A 107 12.26 -19.62 1.63
C THR A 107 13.25 -18.93 2.56
N ASP A 108 14.43 -18.59 2.05
CA ASP A 108 15.44 -17.79 2.74
C ASP A 108 15.21 -16.27 2.52
N VAL A 109 16.01 -15.44 3.18
CA VAL A 109 15.96 -13.97 3.07
C VAL A 109 16.06 -13.52 1.61
N ASN A 110 16.95 -14.15 0.83
CA ASN A 110 17.17 -13.77 -0.57
C ASN A 110 15.98 -14.14 -1.46
N GLY A 111 15.37 -15.31 -1.25
CA GLY A 111 14.16 -15.69 -1.98
C GLY A 111 12.98 -14.76 -1.69
N ALA A 112 12.79 -14.37 -0.43
CA ALA A 112 11.71 -13.46 -0.05
C ALA A 112 11.91 -12.04 -0.61
N LEU A 113 13.13 -11.49 -0.53
CA LEU A 113 13.45 -10.14 -1.06
C LEU A 113 13.60 -10.12 -2.59
N GLY A 114 13.97 -11.25 -3.20
CA GLY A 114 14.11 -11.41 -4.65
C GLY A 114 12.79 -11.66 -5.40
N SER A 115 11.64 -11.52 -4.72
CA SER A 115 10.30 -11.70 -5.29
C SER A 115 9.85 -10.51 -6.16
N ASP A 116 8.82 -10.69 -6.98
CA ASP A 116 8.29 -9.63 -7.84
C ASP A 116 7.52 -8.57 -7.05
N LEU A 117 6.79 -9.00 -6.01
CA LEU A 117 6.10 -8.15 -5.06
C LEU A 117 6.64 -8.46 -3.66
N VAL A 118 7.25 -7.48 -2.99
CA VAL A 118 7.78 -7.64 -1.63
C VAL A 118 6.87 -6.89 -0.66
N LEU A 119 6.35 -7.59 0.33
CA LEU A 119 5.50 -7.04 1.38
C LEU A 119 6.29 -6.94 2.69
N LYS A 120 6.56 -5.72 3.15
CA LYS A 120 7.18 -5.46 4.45
C LYS A 120 6.29 -4.55 5.29
N VAL A 121 6.45 -4.63 6.61
CA VAL A 121 5.83 -3.68 7.52
C VAL A 121 6.59 -2.37 7.46
N ARG A 122 7.89 -2.41 7.77
CA ARG A 122 8.74 -1.21 7.77
C ARG A 122 9.54 -1.08 6.48
N ALA A 123 10.09 0.12 6.29
CA ALA A 123 11.02 0.40 5.22
C ALA A 123 12.19 -0.61 5.27
N PRO A 124 12.63 -1.15 4.13
CA PRO A 124 13.81 -1.99 4.08
C PRO A 124 15.05 -1.18 4.50
N SER A 125 15.99 -1.87 5.15
CA SER A 125 17.33 -1.32 5.37
C SER A 125 18.05 -1.11 4.03
N LEU A 126 19.10 -0.29 4.04
CA LEU A 126 19.91 -0.07 2.84
C LEU A 126 20.50 -1.37 2.30
N THR A 127 20.84 -2.34 3.16
CA THR A 127 21.34 -3.65 2.74
C THR A 127 20.27 -4.53 2.13
N GLU A 128 19.04 -4.51 2.67
CA GLU A 128 17.91 -5.26 2.08
C GLU A 128 17.49 -4.67 0.74
N ALA A 129 17.59 -3.34 0.57
CA ALA A 129 17.30 -2.67 -0.69
C ALA A 129 18.21 -3.15 -1.84
N ASP A 130 19.42 -3.66 -1.55
CA ASP A 130 20.31 -4.24 -2.56
C ASP A 130 19.89 -5.62 -3.05
N LEU A 131 19.12 -6.35 -2.22
CA LEU A 131 18.63 -7.69 -2.51
C LEU A 131 17.33 -7.68 -3.30
N LEU A 132 16.68 -6.52 -3.41
CA LEU A 132 15.47 -6.35 -4.21
C LEU A 132 15.78 -6.59 -5.69
N LYS A 133 14.89 -7.36 -6.32
CA LYS A 133 14.92 -7.58 -7.76
C LYS A 133 14.64 -6.26 -8.51
N PRO A 134 15.35 -5.95 -9.62
CA PRO A 134 15.03 -4.78 -10.43
C PRO A 134 13.61 -4.88 -10.99
N ASN A 135 12.89 -3.75 -11.07
CA ASN A 135 11.47 -3.68 -11.44
C ASN A 135 10.51 -4.43 -10.50
N SER A 136 10.96 -4.81 -9.30
CA SER A 136 10.06 -5.34 -8.26
C SER A 136 9.16 -4.23 -7.71
N THR A 137 8.05 -4.65 -7.11
CA THR A 137 7.14 -3.76 -6.39
C THR A 137 7.30 -3.98 -4.88
N LEU A 138 7.61 -2.92 -4.14
CA LEU A 138 7.73 -2.94 -2.69
C LEU A 138 6.51 -2.25 -2.07
N VAL A 139 5.85 -2.93 -1.13
CA VAL A 139 4.76 -2.36 -0.33
C VAL A 139 5.19 -2.34 1.13
N SER A 140 5.36 -1.14 1.71
CA SER A 140 5.75 -0.97 3.12
C SER A 140 5.52 0.47 3.60
N PHE A 141 5.74 0.74 4.88
CA PHE A 141 5.89 2.10 5.38
C PHE A 141 7.27 2.65 4.98
N ILE A 142 7.31 3.74 4.21
CA ILE A 142 8.55 4.29 3.67
C ILE A 142 8.92 5.62 4.31
N TYR A 143 7.93 6.46 4.62
CA TYR A 143 8.16 7.84 5.08
C TYR A 143 9.10 8.61 4.12
N PRO A 144 8.72 8.81 2.84
CA PRO A 144 9.63 9.30 1.79
C PRO A 144 10.27 10.65 2.10
N ALA A 145 9.57 11.53 2.80
CA ALA A 145 10.08 12.85 3.18
C ALA A 145 11.22 12.79 4.21
N GLN A 146 11.27 11.73 5.02
CA GLN A 146 12.27 11.54 6.08
C GLN A 146 13.46 10.68 5.61
N ASN A 147 13.29 9.88 4.55
CA ASN A 147 14.28 8.90 4.11
C ASN A 147 14.74 9.14 2.64
N PRO A 148 15.38 10.28 2.32
CA PRO A 148 15.80 10.57 0.95
C PRO A 148 16.87 9.59 0.44
N GLU A 149 17.77 9.11 1.30
CA GLU A 149 18.81 8.15 0.94
C GLU A 149 18.24 6.80 0.49
N LEU A 150 17.25 6.29 1.20
CA LEU A 150 16.56 5.06 0.82
C LEU A 150 15.82 5.24 -0.52
N MET A 151 15.18 6.39 -0.73
CA MET A 151 14.50 6.69 -1.98
C MET A 151 15.45 6.73 -3.17
N MET A 152 16.65 7.32 -3.01
CA MET A 152 17.68 7.29 -4.05
C MET A 152 18.08 5.86 -4.40
N LYS A 153 18.31 5.02 -3.38
CA LYS A 153 18.69 3.62 -3.58
C LYS A 153 17.61 2.78 -4.26
N LEU A 154 16.34 2.96 -3.86
CA LEU A 154 15.21 2.29 -4.50
C LEU A 154 15.01 2.76 -5.96
N SER A 155 15.31 4.03 -6.24
CA SER A 155 15.31 4.60 -7.59
C SER A 155 16.41 4.00 -8.48
N GLU A 156 17.63 3.85 -7.97
CA GLU A 156 18.74 3.18 -8.68
C GLU A 156 18.39 1.74 -9.06
N ARG A 157 17.59 1.06 -8.25
CA ARG A 157 17.09 -0.31 -8.49
C ARG A 157 15.86 -0.38 -9.40
N GLN A 158 15.36 0.76 -9.88
CA GLN A 158 14.14 0.85 -10.69
C GLN A 158 12.94 0.14 -10.03
N SER A 159 12.87 0.18 -8.70
CA SER A 159 11.80 -0.48 -7.94
C SER A 159 10.55 0.38 -7.90
N ASN A 160 9.38 -0.23 -8.04
CA ASN A 160 8.09 0.43 -7.83
C ASN A 160 7.76 0.41 -6.34
N VAL A 161 7.56 1.56 -5.72
CA VAL A 161 7.36 1.64 -4.26
C VAL A 161 5.97 2.17 -3.94
N LEU A 162 5.19 1.36 -3.21
CA LEU A 162 3.88 1.74 -2.68
C LEU A 162 4.02 2.02 -1.18
N ALA A 163 4.07 3.31 -0.85
CA ALA A 163 4.22 3.78 0.52
C ALA A 163 2.87 3.77 1.26
N MET A 164 2.72 2.86 2.23
CA MET A 164 1.49 2.71 3.02
C MET A 164 1.20 3.92 3.93
N ASP A 165 2.21 4.75 4.23
CA ASP A 165 2.05 6.01 4.96
C ASP A 165 1.46 7.14 4.11
N GLN A 166 1.56 7.04 2.78
CA GLN A 166 1.08 8.05 1.84
C GLN A 166 -0.30 7.73 1.26
N VAL A 167 -1.03 6.78 1.85
CA VAL A 167 -2.41 6.48 1.43
C VAL A 167 -3.29 7.72 1.67
N PRO A 168 -3.98 8.23 0.64
CA PRO A 168 -4.81 9.42 0.79
C PRO A 168 -5.99 9.15 1.72
N ARG A 169 -6.27 10.10 2.62
CA ARG A 169 -7.38 10.01 3.57
C ARG A 169 -8.71 10.37 2.89
N VAL A 170 -9.22 9.44 2.09
CA VAL A 170 -10.50 9.55 1.38
C VAL A 170 -11.37 8.32 1.65
N THR A 171 -12.70 8.46 1.55
CA THR A 171 -13.66 7.43 1.93
C THR A 171 -13.45 6.08 1.23
N ILE A 172 -13.09 6.10 -0.06
CA ILE A 172 -12.85 4.88 -0.85
C ILE A 172 -11.57 4.12 -0.44
N ALA A 173 -10.63 4.79 0.23
CA ALA A 173 -9.33 4.23 0.62
C ALA A 173 -9.26 3.87 2.11
N GLN A 174 -10.31 4.16 2.89
CA GLN A 174 -10.33 3.98 4.34
C GLN A 174 -10.11 2.51 4.75
N GLY A 175 -10.55 1.55 3.94
CA GLY A 175 -10.32 0.12 4.18
C GLY A 175 -8.87 -0.33 4.09
N TYR A 176 -8.00 0.48 3.49
CA TYR A 176 -6.58 0.17 3.27
C TYR A 176 -5.64 1.09 4.08
N ASP A 177 -6.19 1.95 4.94
CA ASP A 177 -5.40 2.87 5.76
C ASP A 177 -4.71 2.13 6.91
N ALA A 178 -3.44 1.82 6.69
CA ALA A 178 -2.58 1.13 7.66
C ALA A 178 -2.29 2.01 8.90
N LEU A 179 -2.22 3.34 8.76
CA LEU A 179 -1.97 4.24 9.89
C LEU A 179 -3.16 4.27 10.83
N SER A 180 -4.38 4.33 10.30
CA SER A 180 -5.61 4.25 11.11
C SER A 180 -5.72 2.93 11.85
N SER A 181 -5.37 1.82 11.20
CA SER A 181 -5.35 0.48 11.83
C SER A 181 -4.34 0.41 12.99
N MET A 182 -3.12 0.91 12.78
CA MET A 182 -2.09 0.94 13.84
C MET A 182 -2.45 1.89 14.98
N ALA A 183 -3.05 3.05 14.70
CA ALA A 183 -3.49 4.00 15.71
C ALA A 183 -4.57 3.41 16.64
N ASN A 184 -5.50 2.62 16.08
CA ASN A 184 -6.51 1.92 16.86
C ASN A 184 -5.89 0.90 17.83
N ILE A 185 -4.97 0.06 17.34
CA ILE A 185 -4.24 -0.93 18.15
C ILE A 185 -3.43 -0.23 19.25
N ALA A 186 -2.74 0.87 18.92
CA ALA A 186 -1.97 1.65 19.88
C ALA A 186 -2.86 2.26 20.97
N GLY A 187 -4.03 2.82 20.61
CA GLY A 187 -4.99 3.37 21.57
C GLY A 187 -5.51 2.31 22.54
N TYR A 188 -5.89 1.14 22.04
CA TYR A 188 -6.30 0.02 22.89
C TYR A 188 -5.16 -0.41 23.84
N LYS A 189 -3.95 -0.61 23.30
CA LYS A 189 -2.81 -1.05 24.11
C LYS A 189 -2.43 -0.01 25.16
N ALA A 190 -2.56 1.28 24.87
CA ALA A 190 -2.31 2.35 25.83
C ALA A 190 -3.22 2.24 27.07
N VAL A 191 -4.51 1.94 26.88
CA VAL A 191 -5.44 1.73 28.00
C VAL A 191 -5.06 0.51 28.84
N VAL A 192 -4.67 -0.59 28.18
CA VAL A 192 -4.22 -1.82 28.88
C VAL A 192 -2.92 -1.60 29.66
N LEU A 193 -1.99 -0.78 29.13
CA LEU A 193 -0.79 -0.41 29.87
C LEU A 193 -1.13 0.52 31.03
N ALA A 194 -2.06 1.46 30.83
CA ALA A 194 -2.54 2.35 31.88
C ALA A 194 -3.18 1.57 33.03
N SER A 195 -4.06 0.58 32.78
CA SER A 195 -4.62 -0.26 33.86
C SER A 195 -3.54 -1.02 34.62
N ASN A 196 -2.53 -1.53 33.93
CA ASN A 196 -1.47 -2.32 34.55
C ASN A 196 -0.58 -1.49 35.48
N HIS A 197 -0.35 -0.22 35.15
CA HIS A 197 0.42 0.70 36.00
C HIS A 197 -0.44 1.46 37.01
N PHE A 198 -1.77 1.50 36.83
CA PHE A 198 -2.68 2.22 37.70
C PHE A 198 -3.05 1.38 38.91
N GLY A 199 -2.69 1.85 40.11
CA GLY A 199 -2.90 1.12 41.37
C GLY A 199 -4.34 1.14 41.91
N ARG A 200 -5.36 1.40 41.08
CA ARG A 200 -6.78 1.46 41.47
C ARG A 200 -7.66 0.89 40.36
N PHE A 201 -8.90 0.56 40.68
CA PHE A 201 -9.88 0.13 39.69
C PHE A 201 -10.34 1.31 38.81
N PHE A 202 -10.47 1.07 37.51
CA PHE A 202 -11.13 2.01 36.59
C PHE A 202 -12.64 2.05 36.83
N THR A 203 -13.25 0.88 36.99
CA THR A 203 -14.69 0.78 37.24
C THR A 203 -15.00 1.12 38.69
N GLY A 204 -15.98 2.00 38.91
CA GLY A 204 -16.55 2.20 40.23
C GLY A 204 -17.37 0.97 40.65
N GLN A 205 -17.20 0.53 41.88
CA GLN A 205 -17.88 -0.65 42.43
C GLN A 205 -18.33 -0.38 43.87
N ILE A 206 -19.45 -0.96 44.27
CA ILE A 206 -19.89 -1.01 45.66
C ILE A 206 -19.56 -2.40 46.17
N THR A 207 -18.71 -2.48 47.19
CA THR A 207 -18.30 -3.72 47.83
C THR A 207 -18.70 -3.70 49.30
N ALA A 208 -18.67 -4.86 49.97
CA ALA A 208 -18.86 -4.91 51.42
C ALA A 208 -17.83 -4.05 52.18
N ALA A 209 -16.65 -3.81 51.59
CA ALA A 209 -15.58 -2.98 52.13
C ALA A 209 -15.74 -1.47 51.80
N GLY A 210 -16.84 -1.06 51.15
CA GLY A 210 -17.14 0.32 50.82
C GLY A 210 -17.27 0.60 49.32
N LYS A 211 -17.53 1.87 48.99
CA LYS A 211 -17.73 2.37 47.63
C LYS A 211 -16.40 2.84 47.04
N VAL A 212 -16.01 2.24 45.91
CA VAL A 212 -14.89 2.69 45.08
C VAL A 212 -15.45 3.56 43.94
N PRO A 213 -15.05 4.84 43.81
CA PRO A 213 -15.51 5.70 42.71
C PRO A 213 -14.79 5.38 41.39
N PRO A 214 -15.44 5.58 40.22
CA PRO A 214 -14.80 5.42 38.91
C PRO A 214 -13.77 6.53 38.64
N ARG A 215 -12.83 6.26 37.73
CA ARG A 215 -11.78 7.21 37.28
C ARG A 215 -11.61 7.20 35.77
#